data_AF-A0A3M3CE51-F1
#
_entry.id   AF-A0A3M3CE51-F1
#
_cell.length_a   1.000
_cell.length_b   1.000
_cell.length_c   1.000
_cell.angle_alpha   90.00
_cell.angle_beta   90.00
_cell.angle_gamma   90.00
#
_symmetry.space_group_name_H-M   'P 1'
#
loop_
_entity.id
_entity.type
_entity.pdbx_description
1 polymer ?
#
loop_
_entity_poly.entity_id
_entity_poly.type
_entity_poly.pdbx_seq_one_letter_code
_entity_poly.pdbx_strand_id
1 'polypeptide(L)' 'MARPYRERGALVPLFEDWQLDSMPMYVAFPPNRHISIKVRVFIDRITELMAEHAPVTRPPARPAQ' A
#
# COMPACT_ATOMS: atom_id res chain seq x y z
N MET A 1 9.75 4.79 -2.79
CA MET A 1 10.97 4.45 -3.55
C MET A 1 11.22 5.37 -4.75
N ALA A 2 10.25 5.67 -5.63
CA ALA A 2 10.48 6.51 -6.82
C ALA A 2 10.58 8.03 -6.56
N ARG A 3 10.00 8.55 -5.47
CA ARG A 3 9.92 9.99 -5.15
C ARG A 3 11.27 10.73 -5.19
N PRO A 4 12.35 10.23 -4.54
CA PRO A 4 13.65 10.94 -4.55
C PRO A 4 14.29 11.03 -5.94
N TYR A 5 14.01 10.08 -6.83
CA TYR A 5 14.56 10.06 -8.18
C TYR A 5 13.77 10.95 -9.14
N ARG A 6 12.45 11.07 -8.92
CA ARG A 6 11.62 12.08 -9.60
C ARG A 6 12.05 13.49 -9.24
N GLU A 7 12.27 13.77 -7.95
CA GLU A 7 12.73 15.09 -7.47
C GLU A 7 14.10 15.49 -8.05
N ARG A 8 14.97 14.50 -8.29
CA ARG A 8 16.30 14.71 -8.92
C ARG A 8 16.25 14.83 -10.45
N GLY A 9 15.06 14.74 -11.07
CA GLY A 9 14.91 14.75 -12.52
C GLY A 9 15.42 13.50 -13.25
N ALA A 10 15.80 12.46 -12.50
CA ALA A 10 16.27 11.19 -13.06
C ALA A 10 15.11 10.30 -13.53
N LEU A 11 13.87 10.61 -13.14
CA LEU A 11 12.65 9.94 -13.60
C LEU A 11 11.62 10.98 -14.02
N VAL A 12 11.08 10.81 -15.23
CA VAL A 12 9.96 11.61 -15.76
C VAL A 12 8.71 10.73 -15.75
N PRO A 13 7.56 11.22 -15.23
CA PRO A 13 6.30 10.49 -15.31
C PRO A 13 5.85 10.36 -16.77
N LEU A 14 5.34 9.18 -17.13
CA LEU A 14 4.71 8.92 -18.42
C LEU A 14 3.26 8.50 -18.17
N PHE A 15 2.36 8.87 -19.07
CA PHE A 15 0.93 8.55 -18.99
C PHE A 15 0.28 9.07 -17.70
N GLU A 16 0.38 10.38 -17.46
CA GLU A 16 -0.16 11.02 -16.24
C GLU A 16 -1.67 10.84 -16.06
N ASP A 17 -2.39 10.66 -17.16
CA ASP A 17 -3.83 10.38 -17.17
C ASP A 17 -4.17 8.91 -16.84
N TRP A 18 -3.17 8.03 -16.81
CA TRP A 18 -3.34 6.62 -16.52
C TRP A 18 -3.06 6.33 -15.04
N GLN A 19 -4.11 6.02 -14.29
CA GLN A 19 -4.00 5.61 -12.89
C GLN A 19 -3.95 4.09 -12.79
N LEU A 20 -2.89 3.57 -12.15
CA LEU A 20 -2.82 2.16 -11.79
C LEU A 20 -3.74 1.89 -10.60
N ASP A 21 -4.51 0.81 -10.68
CA ASP A 21 -5.35 0.37 -9.57
C ASP A 21 -4.47 0.12 -8.33
N SER A 22 -4.94 0.61 -7.17
CA SER A 22 -4.22 0.43 -5.90
C SER A 22 -4.04 -1.07 -5.62
N MET A 23 -2.80 -1.52 -5.49
CA MET A 23 -2.50 -2.92 -5.22
C MET A 23 -2.60 -3.18 -3.72
N PRO A 24 -3.57 -3.99 -3.25
CA PRO A 24 -3.73 -4.24 -1.83
C PRO A 24 -2.53 -5.00 -1.27
N MET A 25 -2.01 -4.54 -0.13
CA MET A 25 -0.99 -5.24 0.64
C MET A 25 -1.65 -6.10 1.71
N TYR A 26 -1.28 -7.39 1.78
CA TYR A 26 -1.83 -8.34 2.74
C TYR A 26 -0.75 -8.80 3.73
N VAL A 27 -1.13 -8.94 5.00
CA VAL A 27 -0.32 -9.62 6.01
C VAL A 27 -0.79 -11.06 6.13
N ALA A 28 0.05 -12.01 5.72
CA ALA A 28 -0.25 -13.43 5.80
C ALA A 28 0.26 -14.04 7.12
N PHE A 29 -0.59 -14.79 7.80
CA PHE A 29 -0.23 -15.56 8.99
C PHE A 29 -1.01 -16.88 9.03
N PRO A 30 -0.45 -17.95 9.64
CA PRO A 30 -1.13 -19.23 9.72
C PRO A 30 -2.40 -19.12 10.58
N PRO A 31 -3.52 -19.78 10.19
CA PRO A 31 -4.80 -19.72 10.90
C PRO A 31 -4.82 -20.55 12.19
N ASN A 32 -3.67 -20.70 12.86
CA ASN A 32 -3.62 -21.44 14.13
C ASN A 32 -4.46 -20.70 15.18
N ARG A 33 -5.28 -21.48 15.91
CA ARG A 33 -6.28 -21.00 16.88
C ARG A 33 -5.71 -20.07 17.98
N HIS A 34 -4.40 -20.05 18.16
CA HIS A 34 -3.67 -19.23 19.14
C HIS A 34 -2.49 -18.50 18.49
N ILE A 35 -2.78 -17.50 17.67
CA ILE A 35 -1.75 -16.52 17.28
C ILE A 35 -1.20 -15.89 18.56
N SER A 36 0.13 -15.91 18.72
CA SER A 36 0.79 -15.30 19.88
C SER A 36 0.43 -13.82 20.00
N ILE A 37 0.26 -13.34 21.24
CA ILE A 37 0.02 -11.92 21.55
C ILE A 37 1.06 -11.03 20.85
N LYS A 38 2.32 -11.48 20.78
CA LYS A 38 3.40 -10.72 20.12
C LYS A 38 3.13 -10.49 18.63
N VAL A 39 2.56 -11.49 17.94
CA VAL A 39 2.22 -11.37 16.51
C VAL A 39 1.04 -10.44 16.31
N ARG A 40 0.04 -10.47 17.19
CA ARG A 40 -1.10 -9.52 17.13
C ARG A 40 -0.62 -8.08 17.29
N VAL A 41 0.14 -7.80 18.35
CA VAL A 41 0.71 -6.46 18.60
C VAL A 41 1.58 -5.99 17.43
N PHE A 42 2.33 -6.91 16.81
CA PHE A 42 3.13 -6.60 15.62
C PHE A 42 2.25 -6.21 14.41
N ILE A 43 1.18 -6.96 14.16
CA ILE A 43 0.22 -6.65 13.09
C ILE A 43 -0.42 -5.29 13.35
N ASP A 44 -0.94 -5.06 14.56
CA ASP A 44 -1.61 -3.79 14.93
C ASP A 44 -0.68 -2.59 14.70
N ARG A 45 0.57 -2.69 15.13
CA ARG A 45 1.58 -1.64 14.94
C ARG A 45 1.92 -1.42 13.47
N ILE A 46 2.00 -2.48 12.66
CA ILE A 46 2.23 -2.35 11.21
C ILE A 46 1.02 -1.72 10.52
N THR A 47 -0.19 -2.09 10.90
CA THR A 47 -1.42 -1.52 10.34
C THR A 47 -1.48 -0.02 10.59
N GLU A 48 -1.14 0.43 11.80
CA GLU A 48 -1.04 1.86 12.13
C GLU A 48 0.02 2.56 11.27
N LEU A 49 1.23 1.99 11.18
CA LEU A 49 2.31 2.55 10.36
C LEU A 49 1.92 2.63 8.87
N MET A 50 1.24 1.61 8.34
CA MET A 50 0.85 1.56 6.93
C MET A 50 -0.27 2.53 6.59
N ALA A 51 -1.13 2.90 7.55
CA ALA A 51 -2.15 3.92 7.35
C ALA A 51 -1.53 5.29 6.98
N GLU A 52 -0.35 5.60 7.50
CA GLU A 52 0.39 6.83 7.19
C GLU A 52 1.13 6.76 5.85
N HIS A 53 1.70 5.61 5.52
CA HIS A 53 2.62 5.46 4.38
C HIS A 53 1.93 5.06 3.07
N ALA A 54 0.81 4.34 3.16
CA ALA A 54 0.07 3.82 2.03
C ALA A 54 -1.43 3.79 2.39
N PRO A 55 -2.09 4.96 2.48
CA PRO A 55 -3.51 5.02 2.77
C PRO A 55 -4.25 4.19 1.71
N VAL A 56 -5.10 3.27 2.18
CA VAL A 56 -5.90 2.39 1.32
C VAL A 56 -6.85 3.26 0.50
N THR A 57 -6.37 3.69 -0.66
CA THR A 57 -7.15 4.51 -1.58
C THR A 57 -7.98 3.55 -2.40
N ARG A 58 -9.31 3.65 -2.26
CA ARG A 58 -10.23 2.94 -3.15
C ARG A 58 -10.00 3.50 -4.55
N PRO A 59 -9.69 2.66 -5.57
CA PRO A 59 -9.50 3.17 -6.91
C PRO A 59 -10.77 3.91 -7.36
N PRO A 60 -10.65 5.07 -8.03
CA PRO A 60 -11.81 5.73 -8.62
C PRO A 60 -12.47 4.76 -9.60
N ALA A 61 -13.80 4.72 -9.58
CA ALA A 61 -14.56 3.88 -10.51
C ALA A 61 -14.11 4.23 -11.94
N ARG A 62 -13.47 3.26 -12.60
CA ARG A 62 -13.05 3.38 -13.99
C ARG A 62 -14.27 3.82 -14.81
N PRO A 63 -14.23 4.98 -15.50
CA PRO A 63 -15.36 5.38 -16.33
C PRO A 63 -15.59 4.28 -17.37
N ALA A 64 -16.82 3.77 -17.43
CA ALA A 64 -17.25 2.82 -18.45
C ALA A 64 -17.09 3.50 -19.80
N GLN A 65 -16.16 2.98 -20.60
CA GLN A 65 -16.08 3.24 -22.03
C GLN A 65 -16.82 2.11 -22.73
#